data_AF-W2X8R2-F1
#
_entry.id   AF-W2X8R2-F1
#
_cell.length_a   1.000
_cell.length_b   1.000
_cell.length_c   1.000
_cell.angle_alpha   90.00
_cell.angle_beta   90.00
_cell.angle_gamma   90.00
#
_symmetry.space_group_name_H-M   'P 1'
#
loop_
_entity.id
_entity.type
_entity.pdbx_description
1 polymer ?
#
loop_
_entity_poly.entity_id
_entity_poly.type
_entity_poly.pdbx_seq_one_letter_code
_entity_poly.pdbx_strand_id
1 'polypeptide(L)'
;MASNKDLCQYFFTLEAPGIYKCRYCPKLRKQAPGSGFSNLIGHLTDKHPQHQEDYKEHERSGCKDLATFGFVTDYACTVYNWMNWVVGRNVLIEEVDNEVTRAMSRWNPVSSKTLKKYMALVEREVEAAIAEEMPESIGVMFDDRSAGSTYYVGIYAVYMVDDLAQ
;
A
#
# COMPACT_ATOMS: atom_id res chain seq x y z
N MET A 1 0.00 26.37 7.91
CA MET A 1 1.18 26.03 7.10
C MET A 1 1.94 24.97 7.86
N ALA A 2 2.17 23.81 7.24
CA ALA A 2 2.94 22.73 7.83
C ALA A 2 4.35 23.21 8.21
N SER A 3 4.87 22.81 9.37
CA SER A 3 6.25 23.14 9.71
C SER A 3 7.22 22.28 8.90
N ASN A 4 8.45 22.75 8.70
CA ASN A 4 9.49 21.94 8.05
C ASN A 4 9.76 20.62 8.79
N LYS A 5 9.47 20.58 10.10
CA LYS A 5 9.56 19.36 10.91
C LYS A 5 8.45 18.37 10.53
N ASP A 6 7.22 18.83 10.38
CA ASP A 6 6.08 17.97 10.04
C ASP A 6 6.21 17.41 8.62
N LEU A 7 6.63 18.25 7.67
CA LEU A 7 6.96 17.82 6.31
C LEU A 7 8.09 16.79 6.29
N CYS A 8 9.11 16.98 7.13
CA CYS A 8 10.21 16.02 7.24
C CYS A 8 9.72 14.68 7.79
N GLN A 9 8.90 14.68 8.85
CA GLN A 9 8.36 13.45 9.43
C GLN A 9 7.48 12.68 8.44
N TYR A 10 6.72 13.41 7.62
CA TYR A 10 5.83 12.81 6.65
C TYR A 10 6.57 12.25 5.43
N PHE A 11 7.41 13.07 4.77
CA PHE A 11 8.03 12.70 3.48
C PHE A 11 9.37 11.95 3.59
N PHE A 12 9.90 11.76 4.79
CA PHE A 12 11.16 11.06 4.99
C PHE A 12 11.03 9.94 6.03
N THR A 13 11.95 8.98 5.94
CA THR A 13 12.19 7.96 6.95
C THR A 13 13.59 8.18 7.52
N LEU A 14 13.73 8.12 8.85
CA LEU A 14 15.04 8.22 9.50
C LEU A 14 15.73 6.86 9.42
N GLU A 15 16.84 6.78 8.70
CA GLU A 15 17.61 5.53 8.53
C GLU A 15 18.76 5.44 9.56
N ALA A 16 19.34 6.58 9.90
CA ALA A 16 20.40 6.72 10.89
C ALA A 16 20.41 8.15 11.44
N PRO A 17 21.12 8.44 12.54
CA PRO A 17 21.19 9.79 13.09
C PRO A 17 21.60 10.84 12.04
N GLY A 18 20.67 11.74 11.71
CA GLY A 18 20.87 12.78 10.70
C GLY A 18 20.88 12.31 9.24
N ILE A 19 20.50 11.06 8.95
CA ILE A 19 20.37 10.50 7.59
C ILE A 19 18.92 10.13 7.34
N TYR A 20 18.33 10.78 6.33
CA TYR A 20 16.93 10.65 5.97
C TYR A 20 16.78 10.08 4.56
N LYS A 21 15.94 9.06 4.40
CA LYS A 21 15.53 8.54 3.10
C LYS A 21 14.27 9.23 2.63
N CYS A 22 14.29 9.77 1.42
CA CYS A 22 13.08 10.34 0.81
C CYS A 22 12.08 9.22 0.53
N ARG A 23 10.79 9.46 0.78
CA ARG A 23 9.75 8.46 0.49
C ARG A 23 9.26 8.50 -0.96
N TYR A 24 9.53 9.57 -1.71
CA TYR A 24 9.27 9.62 -3.16
C TYR A 24 10.35 8.94 -3.99
N CYS A 25 11.60 8.91 -3.52
CA CYS A 25 12.74 8.45 -4.32
C CYS A 25 13.79 7.78 -3.44
N PRO A 26 14.65 6.89 -4.01
CA PRO A 26 15.59 6.10 -3.21
C PRO A 26 16.77 6.89 -2.61
N LYS A 27 16.77 8.23 -2.71
CA LYS A 27 17.90 9.06 -2.28
C LYS A 27 17.94 9.23 -0.77
N LEU A 28 19.13 9.01 -0.20
CA LEU A 28 19.48 9.40 1.16
C LEU A 28 19.96 10.85 1.20
N ARG A 29 19.59 11.56 2.25
CA ARG A 29 19.95 12.96 2.48
C ARG A 29 20.43 13.12 3.90
N LYS A 30 21.65 13.67 4.05
CA LYS A 30 22.19 14.04 5.34
C LYS A 30 21.63 15.40 5.75
N GLN A 31 21.14 15.52 6.98
CA GLN A 31 20.74 16.79 7.56
C GLN A 31 21.97 17.69 7.71
N ALA A 32 21.90 18.90 7.16
CA ALA A 32 23.03 19.82 7.23
C ALA A 32 23.12 20.46 8.63
N PRO A 33 24.32 20.51 9.25
CA PRO A 33 24.50 21.09 10.59
C PRO A 33 23.96 22.52 10.67
N GLY A 34 23.20 22.83 11.72
CA GLY A 34 22.68 24.18 11.96
C GLY A 34 21.57 24.68 11.02
N SER A 35 21.17 23.91 10.00
CA SER A 35 20.15 24.32 9.02
C SER A 35 18.71 23.86 9.35
N GLY A 36 18.56 23.08 10.43
CA GLY A 36 17.30 22.40 10.74
C GLY A 36 16.92 21.39 9.65
N PHE A 37 15.69 21.46 9.13
CA PHE A 37 15.19 20.57 8.06
C PHE A 37 15.20 21.22 6.67
N SER A 38 15.69 22.46 6.56
CA SER A 38 15.55 23.29 5.37
C SER A 38 16.20 22.65 4.13
N ASN A 39 17.30 21.92 4.31
CA ASN A 39 17.98 21.23 3.20
C ASN A 39 17.21 19.99 2.69
N LEU A 40 16.43 19.34 3.56
CA LEU A 40 15.54 18.24 3.18
C LEU A 40 14.32 18.78 2.44
N ILE A 41 13.73 19.88 2.92
CA ILE A 41 12.64 20.56 2.22
C ILE A 41 13.10 21.10 0.87
N GLY A 42 14.31 21.65 0.78
CA GLY A 42 14.90 22.06 -0.50
C GLY A 42 15.03 20.91 -1.50
N HIS A 43 15.28 19.68 -1.04
CA HIS A 43 15.23 18.49 -1.90
C HIS A 43 13.82 18.21 -2.42
N LEU A 44 12.79 18.31 -1.56
CA LEU A 44 11.40 18.16 -1.98
C LEU A 44 11.02 19.23 -3.00
N THR A 45 11.31 20.50 -2.76
CA THR A 45 10.99 21.58 -3.70
C THR A 45 11.67 21.41 -5.06
N ASP A 46 12.90 20.93 -5.10
CA ASP A 46 13.67 20.73 -6.35
C ASP A 46 13.27 19.45 -7.10
N LYS A 47 13.02 18.34 -6.41
CA LYS A 47 12.80 17.02 -7.03
C LYS A 47 11.37 16.51 -6.99
N HIS A 48 10.54 17.06 -6.10
CA HIS A 48 9.16 16.65 -5.81
C HIS A 48 8.27 17.89 -5.58
N PRO A 49 8.13 18.79 -6.59
CA PRO A 49 7.40 20.05 -6.43
C PRO A 49 5.95 19.87 -5.97
N GLN A 50 5.34 18.72 -6.27
CA GLN A 50 3.99 18.35 -5.85
C GLN A 50 3.83 18.11 -4.32
N HIS A 51 4.92 17.97 -3.55
CA HIS A 51 4.85 17.62 -2.13
C HIS A 51 3.94 18.53 -1.28
N GLN A 52 3.76 19.79 -1.67
CA GLN A 52 2.86 20.71 -0.96
C GLN A 52 1.39 20.33 -1.16
N GLU A 53 1.02 19.85 -2.35
CA GLU A 53 -0.33 19.39 -2.65
C GLU A 53 -0.58 18.06 -1.96
N ASP A 54 0.36 17.12 -2.05
CA ASP A 54 0.29 15.80 -1.40
C ASP A 54 0.15 15.94 0.13
N TYR A 55 0.84 16.90 0.76
CA TYR A 55 0.69 17.16 2.20
C TYR A 55 -0.68 17.76 2.55
N LYS A 56 -1.17 18.70 1.74
CA LYS A 56 -2.52 19.27 1.93
C LYS A 56 -3.60 18.24 1.67
N GLU A 57 -3.36 17.30 0.77
CA GLU A 57 -4.24 16.17 0.55
C GLU A 57 -4.22 15.25 1.76
N HIS A 58 -3.06 14.90 2.31
CA HIS A 58 -2.99 14.18 3.59
C HIS A 58 -3.75 14.88 4.74
N GLU A 59 -3.68 16.21 4.83
CA GLU A 59 -4.44 16.95 5.84
C GLU A 59 -5.96 16.96 5.59
N ARG A 60 -6.42 16.86 4.33
CA ARG A 60 -7.85 16.89 3.95
C ARG A 60 -8.48 15.51 3.84
N SER A 61 -7.76 14.62 3.19
CA SER A 61 -8.08 13.23 2.95
C SER A 61 -7.82 12.48 4.23
N GLY A 62 -8.82 12.47 5.10
CA GLY A 62 -8.97 11.42 6.11
C GLY A 62 -9.26 10.07 5.44
N CYS A 63 -8.42 9.62 4.51
CA CYS A 63 -8.39 8.23 4.04
C CYS A 63 -7.85 7.41 5.22
N LYS A 64 -8.73 7.16 6.20
CA LYS A 64 -8.35 6.63 7.50
C LYS A 64 -7.63 5.29 7.41
N ASP A 65 -7.90 4.48 6.38
CA ASP A 65 -7.22 3.18 6.22
C ASP A 65 -5.76 3.33 5.81
N LEU A 66 -5.46 3.95 4.65
CA LEU A 66 -4.08 4.05 4.16
C LEU A 66 -3.26 5.14 4.83
N ALA A 67 -3.88 6.26 5.24
CA ALA A 67 -3.17 7.37 5.89
C ALA A 67 -2.62 6.98 7.27
N THR A 68 -3.19 5.95 7.90
CA THR A 68 -2.66 5.37 9.15
C THR A 68 -1.26 4.77 8.96
N PHE A 69 -0.90 4.37 7.72
CA PHE A 69 0.43 3.85 7.38
C PHE A 69 1.46 4.94 7.02
N GLY A 70 1.08 6.23 7.12
CA GLY A 70 1.93 7.38 6.84
C GLY A 70 1.90 7.81 5.37
N PHE A 71 3.04 8.28 4.84
CA PHE A 71 3.11 8.76 3.45
C PHE A 71 2.91 7.62 2.45
N VAL A 72 1.91 7.79 1.59
CA VAL A 72 1.58 6.91 0.47
C VAL A 72 1.56 7.75 -0.81
N THR A 73 2.19 7.24 -1.87
CA THR A 73 2.16 7.91 -3.18
C THR A 73 0.78 7.78 -3.84
N ASP A 74 0.37 8.76 -4.64
CA ASP A 74 -0.90 8.72 -5.39
C ASP A 74 -1.03 7.45 -6.24
N TYR A 75 0.09 6.99 -6.81
CA TYR A 75 0.12 5.77 -7.60
C TYR A 75 -0.14 4.53 -6.74
N ALA A 76 0.45 4.45 -5.54
CA ALA A 76 0.17 3.36 -4.61
C ALA A 76 -1.29 3.38 -4.13
N CYS A 77 -1.85 4.55 -3.82
CA CYS A 77 -3.28 4.71 -3.52
C CYS A 77 -4.16 4.23 -4.69
N THR A 78 -3.81 4.59 -5.92
CA THR A 78 -4.52 4.17 -7.13
C THR A 78 -4.52 2.65 -7.27
N VAL A 79 -3.36 2.01 -7.13
CA VAL A 79 -3.22 0.54 -7.20
C VAL A 79 -4.03 -0.14 -6.09
N TYR A 80 -3.95 0.35 -4.85
CA TYR A 80 -4.73 -0.16 -3.73
C TYR A 80 -6.23 -0.10 -3.99
N ASN A 81 -6.74 1.05 -4.45
CA ASN A 81 -8.16 1.23 -4.70
C ASN A 81 -8.68 0.28 -5.79
N TRP A 82 -7.92 0.10 -6.88
CA TRP A 82 -8.25 -0.90 -7.90
C TRP A 82 -8.20 -2.34 -7.35
N MET A 83 -7.24 -2.65 -6.49
CA MET A 83 -7.13 -3.97 -5.86
C MET A 83 -8.31 -4.23 -4.93
N ASN A 84 -8.66 -3.26 -4.07
CA ASN A 84 -9.82 -3.34 -3.18
C ASN A 84 -11.13 -3.48 -3.95
N TRP A 85 -11.25 -2.81 -5.12
CA TRP A 85 -12.39 -3.00 -6.02
C TRP A 85 -12.51 -4.45 -6.52
N VAL A 86 -11.41 -5.01 -7.04
CA VAL A 86 -11.39 -6.36 -7.61
C VAL A 86 -11.63 -7.42 -6.53
N VAL A 87 -10.86 -7.36 -5.44
CA VAL A 87 -10.91 -8.35 -4.34
C VAL A 87 -12.19 -8.18 -3.52
N GLY A 88 -12.50 -6.96 -3.08
CA GLY A 88 -13.63 -6.69 -2.19
C GLY A 88 -15.00 -6.92 -2.84
N ARG A 89 -15.11 -6.79 -4.17
CA ARG A 89 -16.34 -7.12 -4.91
C ARG A 89 -16.33 -8.47 -5.60
N ASN A 90 -15.21 -9.21 -5.54
CA ASN A 90 -15.01 -10.46 -6.25
C ASN A 90 -15.38 -10.36 -7.75
N VAL A 91 -14.87 -9.31 -8.42
CA VAL A 91 -15.07 -9.11 -9.87
C VAL A 91 -13.86 -9.60 -10.66
N LEU A 92 -14.04 -9.82 -11.97
CA LEU A 92 -12.95 -10.21 -12.86
C LEU A 92 -11.86 -9.13 -12.90
N ILE A 93 -10.60 -9.53 -12.99
CA ILE A 93 -9.47 -8.58 -13.03
C ILE A 93 -9.49 -7.73 -14.31
N GLU A 94 -10.04 -8.26 -15.40
CA GLU A 94 -10.24 -7.57 -16.68
C GLU A 94 -11.19 -6.37 -16.56
N GLU A 95 -11.99 -6.30 -15.50
CA GLU A 95 -12.90 -5.18 -15.22
C GLU A 95 -12.15 -3.84 -15.11
N VAL A 96 -10.89 -3.86 -14.70
CA VAL A 96 -10.06 -2.64 -14.60
C VAL A 96 -9.59 -2.13 -15.98
N ASP A 97 -9.70 -2.96 -17.02
CA ASP A 97 -9.47 -2.58 -18.41
C ASP A 97 -10.75 -2.11 -19.11
N ASN A 98 -11.93 -2.32 -18.52
CA ASN A 98 -13.21 -1.89 -19.07
C ASN A 98 -13.30 -0.36 -19.12
N GLU A 99 -13.61 0.18 -20.30
CA GLU A 99 -13.70 1.64 -20.52
C GLU A 99 -14.81 2.31 -19.71
N VAL A 100 -15.96 1.65 -19.55
CA VAL A 100 -17.09 2.18 -18.78
C VAL A 100 -16.73 2.22 -17.30
N THR A 101 -16.08 1.18 -16.79
CA THR A 101 -15.61 1.11 -15.40
C THR A 101 -14.56 2.17 -15.13
N ARG A 102 -13.61 2.37 -16.04
CA ARG A 102 -12.64 3.47 -15.97
C ARG A 102 -13.32 4.84 -15.95
N ALA A 103 -14.27 5.06 -16.85
CA ALA A 103 -15.00 6.33 -16.95
C ALA A 103 -15.84 6.65 -15.70
N MET A 104 -16.35 5.63 -15.01
CA MET A 104 -17.07 5.80 -13.74
C MET A 104 -16.15 5.94 -12.53
N SER A 105 -14.93 5.41 -12.60
CA SER A 105 -13.96 5.49 -11.51
C SER A 105 -13.38 6.90 -11.38
N ARG A 106 -12.98 7.28 -10.16
CA ARG A 106 -12.22 8.52 -9.90
C ARG A 106 -10.71 8.31 -9.93
N TRP A 107 -10.27 7.09 -10.23
CA TRP A 107 -8.87 6.67 -10.08
C TRP A 107 -8.16 6.71 -11.43
N ASN A 108 -6.86 6.99 -11.41
CA ASN A 108 -6.07 6.89 -12.62
C ASN A 108 -6.12 5.45 -13.16
N PRO A 109 -6.16 5.26 -14.48
CA PRO A 109 -6.28 3.93 -15.07
C PRO A 109 -5.04 3.08 -14.77
N VAL A 110 -5.30 1.83 -14.38
CA VAL A 110 -4.28 0.77 -14.24
C VAL A 110 -4.70 -0.38 -15.15
N SER A 111 -3.74 -1.03 -15.82
CA SER A 111 -4.04 -2.21 -16.63
C SER A 111 -4.17 -3.46 -15.77
N SER A 112 -5.00 -4.44 -16.18
CA SER A 112 -5.11 -5.73 -15.48
C SER A 112 -3.75 -6.39 -15.27
N LYS A 113 -2.87 -6.34 -16.28
CA LYS A 113 -1.50 -6.86 -16.20
C LYS A 113 -0.68 -6.21 -15.08
N THR A 114 -0.80 -4.89 -14.94
CA THR A 114 -0.08 -4.14 -13.90
C THR A 114 -0.67 -4.43 -12.53
N LEU A 115 -2.00 -4.43 -12.42
CA LEU A 115 -2.69 -4.74 -11.17
C LEU A 115 -2.33 -6.16 -10.70
N LYS A 116 -2.34 -7.15 -11.59
CA LYS A 116 -1.95 -8.53 -11.30
C LYS A 116 -0.53 -8.63 -10.75
N LYS A 117 0.42 -7.87 -11.30
CA LYS A 117 1.79 -7.81 -10.79
C LYS A 117 1.82 -7.29 -9.35
N TYR A 118 1.07 -6.24 -9.04
CA TYR A 118 1.02 -5.70 -7.69
C TYR A 118 0.26 -6.62 -6.73
N MET A 119 -0.83 -7.27 -7.17
CA MET A 119 -1.54 -8.27 -6.39
C MET A 119 -0.62 -9.42 -5.97
N ALA A 120 0.23 -9.91 -6.87
CA ALA A 120 1.21 -10.95 -6.54
C ALA A 120 2.30 -10.48 -5.55
N LEU A 121 2.61 -9.18 -5.51
CA LEU A 121 3.51 -8.63 -4.50
C LEU A 121 2.81 -8.54 -3.14
N VAL A 122 1.56 -8.08 -3.11
CA VAL A 122 0.75 -8.00 -1.89
C VAL A 122 0.48 -9.40 -1.33
N GLU A 123 0.15 -10.37 -2.19
CA GLU A 123 -0.04 -11.78 -1.83
C GLU A 123 1.14 -12.31 -1.00
N ARG A 124 2.37 -12.06 -1.44
CA ARG A 124 3.58 -12.49 -0.71
C ARG A 124 3.72 -11.85 0.67
N GLU A 125 3.38 -10.57 0.81
CA GLU A 125 3.43 -9.88 2.10
C GLU A 125 2.32 -10.38 3.03
N VAL A 126 1.15 -10.69 2.48
CA VAL A 126 0.03 -11.30 3.22
C VAL A 126 0.37 -12.72 3.67
N GLU A 127 0.97 -13.54 2.80
CA GLU A 127 1.47 -14.88 3.14
C GLU A 127 2.49 -14.81 4.28
N ALA A 128 3.43 -13.86 4.23
CA ALA A 128 4.42 -13.68 5.28
C ALA A 128 3.78 -13.27 6.61
N ALA A 129 2.81 -12.34 6.59
CA ALA A 129 2.08 -11.94 7.79
C ALA A 129 1.26 -13.09 8.39
N ILE A 130 0.56 -13.86 7.55
CA ILE A 130 -0.17 -15.05 7.99
C ILE A 130 0.79 -16.09 8.58
N ALA A 131 1.96 -16.31 7.97
CA ALA A 131 2.95 -17.26 8.47
C ALA A 131 3.53 -16.85 9.84
N GLU A 132 3.64 -15.55 10.13
CA GLU A 132 4.05 -15.04 11.43
C GLU A 132 2.97 -15.22 12.51
N GLU A 133 1.70 -15.11 12.13
CA GLU A 133 0.55 -15.31 13.03
C GLU A 133 0.24 -16.79 13.28
N MET A 134 0.55 -17.66 12.31
CA MET A 134 0.12 -19.06 12.32
C MET A 134 0.80 -19.87 13.44
N PRO A 135 0.05 -20.62 14.25
CA PRO A 135 0.62 -21.45 15.31
C PRO A 135 1.31 -22.70 14.73
N GLU A 136 2.16 -23.35 15.55
CA GLU A 136 2.86 -24.59 15.15
C GLU A 136 1.91 -25.76 14.84
N SER A 137 0.72 -25.77 15.45
CA SER A 137 -0.30 -26.78 15.23
C SER A 137 -1.54 -26.18 14.57
N ILE A 138 -1.82 -26.61 13.34
CA ILE A 138 -2.98 -26.21 12.56
C ILE A 138 -3.83 -27.41 12.17
N GLY A 139 -5.12 -27.17 11.93
CA GLY A 139 -5.96 -28.06 11.15
C GLY A 139 -5.79 -27.80 9.65
N VAL A 140 -5.96 -28.84 8.83
CA VAL A 140 -6.04 -28.72 7.38
C VAL A 140 -7.40 -29.22 6.92
N MET A 141 -8.19 -28.35 6.29
CA MET A 141 -9.50 -28.68 5.75
C MET A 141 -9.42 -28.82 4.23
N PHE A 142 -10.07 -29.84 3.70
CA PHE A 142 -10.20 -30.10 2.29
C PHE A 142 -11.65 -29.87 1.87
N ASP A 143 -11.86 -29.10 0.81
CA ASP A 143 -13.17 -28.91 0.19
C ASP A 143 -13.08 -29.33 -1.28
N ASP A 144 -13.74 -30.42 -1.64
CA ASP A 144 -13.70 -30.97 -2.99
C ASP A 144 -14.93 -30.60 -3.81
N ARG A 145 -14.70 -30.25 -5.07
CA ARG A 145 -15.74 -29.96 -6.04
C ARG A 145 -15.41 -30.60 -7.39
N SER A 146 -16.38 -31.26 -7.99
CA SER A 146 -16.28 -31.75 -9.37
C SER A 146 -17.04 -30.82 -10.32
N ALA A 147 -16.44 -30.50 -11.47
CA ALA A 147 -17.13 -29.82 -12.57
C ALA A 147 -16.72 -30.43 -13.91
N GLY A 148 -17.67 -31.13 -14.55
CA GLY A 148 -17.41 -31.88 -15.78
C GLY A 148 -16.43 -33.02 -15.53
N SER A 149 -15.34 -33.06 -16.30
CA SER A 149 -14.26 -34.04 -16.15
C SER A 149 -13.15 -33.60 -15.19
N THR A 150 -13.28 -32.44 -14.55
CA THR A 150 -12.23 -31.86 -13.69
C THR A 150 -12.64 -31.94 -12.23
N TYR A 151 -11.73 -32.45 -11.41
CA TYR A 151 -11.84 -32.48 -9.95
C TYR A 151 -10.99 -31.34 -9.36
N TYR A 152 -11.57 -30.57 -8.46
CA TYR A 152 -10.94 -29.47 -7.75
C TYR A 152 -10.93 -29.81 -6.26
N VAL A 153 -9.85 -29.46 -5.57
CA VAL A 153 -9.75 -29.55 -4.11
C VAL A 153 -9.20 -28.23 -3.60
N GLY A 154 -10.00 -27.52 -2.81
CA GLY A 154 -9.55 -26.41 -1.98
C GLY A 154 -8.88 -26.95 -0.73
N ILE A 155 -7.74 -26.38 -0.36
CA ILE A 155 -7.00 -26.72 0.85
C ILE A 155 -6.92 -25.47 1.72
N TYR A 156 -7.36 -25.57 2.97
CA TYR A 156 -7.42 -24.46 3.91
C TYR A 156 -6.66 -24.80 5.19
N ALA A 157 -5.78 -23.91 5.64
CA ALA A 157 -5.26 -23.94 7.00
C ALA A 157 -6.34 -23.38 7.94
N VAL A 158 -6.59 -24.06 9.07
CA VAL A 158 -7.59 -23.66 10.07
C VAL A 158 -6.92 -23.69 11.44
N TYR A 159 -6.98 -22.57 12.15
CA TYR A 159 -6.44 -22.44 13.50
C TYR A 159 -7.30 -21.47 14.31
N MET A 160 -7.20 -21.58 15.64
CA MET A 160 -7.84 -20.64 16.54
C MET A 160 -6.92 -19.43 16.69
N VAL A 161 -7.49 -18.23 16.52
CA VAL A 161 -6.83 -16.98 16.88
C VAL A 161 -7.31 -16.62 18.27
N ASP A 162 -6.39 -16.49 19.23
CA ASP A 162 -6.75 -15.98 20.56
C ASP A 162 -7.23 -14.54 20.37
N ASP A 163 -8.45 -14.22 20.81
CA ASP A 163 -9.03 -12.88 20.69
C ASP A 163 -8.07 -11.86 21.31
N LEU A 164 -7.39 -11.08 20.47
CA LEU A 164 -6.75 -9.85 20.90
C LEU A 164 -7.89 -8.94 21.37
N ALA A 165 -7.96 -8.71 22.68
CA ALA A 165 -8.89 -7.80 23.31
C ALA A 165 -9.01 -6.51 22.47
N GLN A 166 -10.21 -6.27 21.92
CA GLN A 166 -10.58 -5.09 21.16
C GLN A 166 -10.40 -3.80 21.97
#